data_AF-A0A9P5J381-F1
#
_entry.id   AF-A0A9P5J381-F1
#
_cell.length_a   1.000
_cell.length_b   1.000
_cell.length_c   1.000
_cell.angle_alpha   90.00
_cell.angle_beta   90.00
_cell.angle_gamma   90.00
#
_symmetry.space_group_name_H-M   'P 1'
#
loop_
_entity.id
_entity.type
_entity.pdbx_description
1 polymer ?
#
loop_
_entity_poly.entity_id
_entity_poly.type
_entity_poly.pdbx_seq_one_letter_code
_entity_poly.pdbx_strand_id
1 'polypeptide(L)'
;LTARPEPDIHDIIGTPPPSSVSKLFMHDIPDHSTKDDISRYAIHMLQGPPLIATPEELEKLSEKAQLSFQWVATACRYITNRDDGNQGVLPLVRLRKVLSSSGSADSQSSLYSLYSTVLDAQFGTSATEDLELPKLLLGVLVVATKPLKLPVMLQLLDSHLSKYGEKTEVKKAAAIILGHLSSLITGTQTEDTLFPIHASFLDFLQDSANNPKYCVDTLKTHQLLAKGCFDVMQHGEKRLTFNICKLSNSFLPNSSIPELPAQIEKNIGSALAYACHSWTSHLAVASDVSPEMLKAIETLLSTNQFLYWLEVMSLTGASP
;
A
#
# COMPACT_ATOMS: atom_id res chain seq x y z
N LEU A 1 -7.01 -11.72 20.02
CA LEU A 1 -5.81 -11.62 19.16
C LEU A 1 -6.03 -12.54 17.97
N THR A 2 -5.77 -12.08 16.74
CA THR A 2 -5.71 -12.93 15.55
C THR A 2 -4.29 -12.88 15.02
N ALA A 3 -3.67 -14.03 14.79
CA ALA A 3 -2.29 -14.10 14.32
C ALA A 3 -2.06 -15.37 13.51
N ARG A 4 -0.99 -15.36 12.71
CA ARG A 4 -0.43 -16.60 12.15
C ARG A 4 0.09 -17.49 13.29
N PRO A 5 0.22 -18.80 13.08
CA PRO A 5 0.76 -19.72 14.09
C PRO A 5 2.28 -19.54 14.23
N GLU A 6 2.71 -18.35 14.64
CA GLU A 6 4.10 -18.02 14.87
C GLU A 6 4.60 -18.68 16.17
N PRO A 7 5.86 -19.16 16.23
CA PRO A 7 6.37 -19.89 17.39
C PRO A 7 6.31 -19.11 18.69
N ASP A 8 6.59 -17.81 18.66
CA ASP A 8 6.56 -16.92 19.82
C ASP A 8 5.17 -16.80 20.44
N ILE A 9 4.13 -16.72 19.61
CA ILE A 9 2.72 -16.70 20.04
C ILE A 9 2.33 -18.06 20.61
N HIS A 10 2.80 -19.14 19.99
CA HIS A 10 2.55 -20.49 20.48
C HIS A 10 3.18 -20.71 21.87
N ASP A 11 4.41 -20.24 22.08
CA ASP A 11 5.13 -20.36 23.35
C ASP A 11 4.47 -19.56 24.47
N ILE A 12 3.94 -18.37 24.17
CA ILE A 12 3.21 -17.54 25.14
C ILE A 12 1.85 -18.16 25.51
N ILE A 13 1.13 -18.70 24.53
CA ILE A 13 -0.18 -19.32 24.77
C ILE A 13 -0.02 -20.68 25.45
N GLY A 14 1.05 -21.42 25.15
CA GLY A 14 1.31 -22.75 25.69
C GLY A 14 0.32 -23.83 25.21
N THR A 15 0.60 -25.06 25.64
CA THR A 15 -0.26 -26.23 25.40
C THR A 15 -0.32 -27.10 26.66
N PRO A 16 -1.47 -27.16 27.38
CA PRO A 16 -2.75 -26.50 27.10
C PRO A 16 -2.73 -24.99 27.40
N PRO A 17 -3.60 -24.20 26.74
CA PRO A 17 -3.71 -22.77 27.02
C PRO A 17 -4.23 -22.50 28.45
N PRO A 18 -3.91 -21.33 29.05
CA PRO A 18 -4.50 -20.89 30.31
C PRO A 18 -6.03 -20.92 30.25
N SER A 19 -6.69 -21.17 31.37
CA SER A 19 -8.16 -21.27 31.45
C SER A 19 -8.91 -20.00 31.04
N SER A 20 -8.23 -18.84 30.99
CA SER A 20 -8.76 -17.57 30.51
C SER A 20 -8.60 -17.34 29.00
N VAL A 21 -7.94 -18.25 28.29
CA VAL A 21 -7.59 -18.11 26.87
C VAL A 21 -8.28 -19.20 26.04
N SER A 22 -9.18 -18.77 25.16
CA SER A 22 -9.75 -19.63 24.11
C SER A 22 -8.88 -19.56 22.85
N LYS A 23 -8.50 -20.72 22.33
CA LYS A 23 -7.75 -20.85 21.06
C LYS A 23 -8.66 -21.51 20.03
N LEU A 24 -8.82 -20.87 18.87
CA LEU A 24 -9.54 -21.41 17.73
C LEU A 24 -8.59 -21.36 16.53
N PHE A 25 -8.34 -22.51 15.90
CA PHE A 25 -7.61 -22.52 14.64
C PHE A 25 -8.58 -22.25 13.49
N MET A 26 -8.15 -21.42 12.55
CA MET A 26 -8.98 -21.06 11.41
C MET A 26 -9.31 -22.27 10.52
N HIS A 27 -8.44 -23.28 10.47
CA HIS A 27 -8.69 -24.54 9.74
C HIS A 27 -9.63 -25.50 10.46
N ASP A 28 -9.92 -25.28 11.74
CA ASP A 28 -10.91 -26.08 12.49
C ASP A 28 -12.34 -25.55 12.29
N ILE A 29 -12.49 -24.39 11.65
CA ILE A 29 -13.80 -23.81 11.36
C ILE A 29 -14.45 -24.64 10.23
N PRO A 30 -15.65 -25.20 10.44
CA PRO A 30 -16.32 -25.99 9.40
C PRO A 30 -16.65 -25.15 8.17
N ASP A 31 -16.43 -25.72 6.98
CA ASP A 31 -16.71 -25.06 5.69
C ASP A 31 -18.14 -24.51 5.59
N HIS A 32 -19.13 -25.22 6.14
CA HIS A 32 -20.52 -24.76 6.13
C HIS A 32 -20.72 -23.45 6.91
N SER A 33 -19.99 -23.25 8.01
CA SER A 33 -20.04 -22.00 8.79
C SER A 33 -19.46 -20.85 7.99
N THR A 34 -18.32 -21.07 7.34
CA THR A 34 -17.69 -20.06 6.46
C THR A 34 -18.59 -19.71 5.28
N LYS A 35 -19.24 -20.72 4.68
CA LYS A 35 -20.20 -20.51 3.59
C LYS A 35 -21.40 -19.67 4.05
N ASP A 36 -21.96 -19.98 5.21
CA ASP A 36 -23.08 -19.22 5.80
C ASP A 36 -22.70 -17.76 6.05
N ASP A 37 -21.50 -17.50 6.59
CA ASP A 37 -21.03 -16.14 6.86
C ASP A 37 -20.78 -15.34 5.58
N ILE A 38 -20.21 -15.98 4.55
CA ILE A 38 -20.07 -15.39 3.21
C ILE A 38 -21.43 -14.99 2.64
N SER A 39 -22.41 -15.90 2.69
CA SER A 39 -23.75 -15.63 2.18
C SER A 39 -24.47 -14.52 2.96
N ARG A 40 -24.40 -14.53 4.30
CA ARG A 40 -24.97 -13.47 5.14
C ARG A 40 -24.34 -12.11 4.85
N TYR A 41 -23.01 -12.06 4.70
CA TYR A 41 -22.31 -10.84 4.36
C TYR A 41 -22.71 -10.32 2.98
N ALA A 42 -22.76 -11.19 1.97
CA ALA A 42 -23.18 -10.80 0.62
C ALA A 42 -24.62 -10.27 0.59
N ILE A 43 -25.54 -10.93 1.31
CA ILE A 43 -26.93 -10.47 1.47
C ILE A 43 -26.96 -9.08 2.11
N HIS A 44 -26.25 -8.89 3.22
CA HIS A 44 -26.19 -7.61 3.92
C HIS A 44 -25.72 -6.48 2.99
N MET A 45 -24.68 -6.74 2.18
CA MET A 45 -24.09 -5.74 1.30
C MET A 45 -24.88 -5.45 0.03
N LEU A 46 -25.59 -6.45 -0.52
CA LEU A 46 -26.16 -6.37 -1.88
C LEU A 46 -27.69 -6.49 -1.95
N GLN A 47 -28.37 -6.88 -0.87
CA GLN A 47 -29.84 -6.89 -0.80
C GLN A 47 -30.46 -5.77 0.04
N GLY A 48 -29.64 -4.90 0.64
CA GLY A 48 -30.12 -3.65 1.22
C GLY A 48 -30.69 -2.71 0.15
N PRO A 49 -31.47 -1.68 0.51
CA PRO A 49 -31.94 -0.67 -0.44
C PRO A 49 -30.78 0.23 -0.91
N PRO A 50 -30.54 0.38 -2.23
CA PRO A 50 -31.28 -0.23 -3.36
C PRO A 50 -30.88 -1.70 -3.58
N LEU A 51 -31.85 -2.56 -3.90
CA LEU A 51 -31.61 -3.98 -4.20
C LEU A 51 -30.67 -4.13 -5.40
N ILE A 52 -29.47 -4.69 -5.17
CA ILE A 52 -28.42 -4.86 -6.19
C ILE A 52 -28.42 -6.28 -6.77
N ALA A 53 -28.61 -7.31 -5.94
CA ALA A 53 -28.46 -8.70 -6.37
C ALA A 53 -29.68 -9.56 -6.02
N THR A 54 -30.07 -10.43 -6.95
CA THR A 54 -31.08 -11.48 -6.70
C THR A 54 -30.52 -12.61 -5.84
N PRO A 55 -31.37 -13.41 -5.18
CA PRO A 55 -30.91 -14.58 -4.41
C PRO A 55 -30.05 -15.55 -5.23
N GLU A 56 -30.40 -15.79 -6.50
CA GLU A 56 -29.64 -16.66 -7.41
C GLU A 56 -28.24 -16.11 -7.72
N GLU A 57 -28.13 -14.79 -7.93
CA GLU A 57 -26.83 -14.14 -8.14
C GLU A 57 -25.94 -14.18 -6.89
N LEU A 58 -26.54 -14.15 -5.69
CA LEU A 58 -25.81 -14.26 -4.43
C LEU A 58 -25.31 -15.67 -4.14
N GLU A 59 -26.08 -16.68 -4.54
CA GLU A 59 -25.63 -18.07 -4.49
C GLU A 59 -24.40 -18.26 -5.39
N LYS A 60 -24.48 -17.81 -6.65
CA LYS A 60 -23.35 -17.82 -7.59
C LYS A 60 -22.15 -17.04 -7.07
N LEU A 61 -22.37 -15.89 -6.43
CA LEU A 61 -21.31 -15.09 -5.82
C LEU A 61 -20.63 -15.84 -4.66
N SER A 62 -21.43 -16.51 -3.82
CA SER A 62 -20.94 -17.32 -2.69
C SER A 62 -20.14 -18.53 -3.17
N GLU A 63 -20.56 -19.17 -4.26
CA GLU A 63 -19.82 -20.27 -4.88
C GLU A 63 -18.46 -19.81 -5.44
N LYS A 64 -18.41 -18.67 -6.14
CA LYS A 64 -17.16 -18.10 -6.65
C LYS A 64 -16.17 -17.70 -5.55
N ALA A 65 -16.68 -17.35 -4.37
CA ALA A 65 -15.84 -17.01 -3.23
C ALA A 65 -15.00 -18.19 -2.72
N GLN A 66 -15.40 -19.45 -2.99
CA GLN A 66 -14.65 -20.66 -2.60
C GLN A 66 -14.15 -20.63 -1.14
N LEU A 67 -15.05 -20.31 -0.20
CA LEU A 67 -14.74 -20.18 1.24
C LEU A 67 -13.79 -19.01 1.60
N SER A 68 -13.43 -18.15 0.64
CA SER A 68 -12.65 -16.95 0.89
C SER A 68 -13.54 -15.75 1.25
N PHE A 69 -13.60 -15.44 2.55
CA PHE A 69 -14.29 -14.24 3.03
C PHE A 69 -13.68 -12.96 2.41
N GLN A 70 -12.37 -12.96 2.20
CA GLN A 70 -11.68 -11.85 1.57
C GLN A 70 -12.15 -11.61 0.13
N TRP A 71 -12.39 -12.69 -0.62
CA TRP A 71 -12.92 -12.61 -1.98
C TRP A 71 -14.30 -11.94 -1.99
N VAL A 72 -15.25 -12.43 -1.17
CA VAL A 72 -16.60 -11.86 -1.15
C VAL A 72 -16.61 -10.42 -0.63
N ALA A 73 -15.77 -10.09 0.35
CA ALA A 73 -15.62 -8.74 0.87
C ALA A 73 -15.11 -7.78 -0.21
N THR A 74 -14.08 -8.19 -0.96
CA THR A 74 -13.51 -7.40 -2.07
C THR A 74 -14.53 -7.24 -3.20
N ALA A 75 -15.24 -8.31 -3.57
CA ALA A 75 -16.25 -8.28 -4.61
C ALA A 75 -17.40 -7.34 -4.26
N CYS A 76 -17.96 -7.46 -3.05
CA CYS A 76 -19.01 -6.57 -2.58
C CYS A 76 -18.54 -5.12 -2.56
N ARG A 77 -17.34 -4.84 -2.03
CA ARG A 77 -16.77 -3.49 -2.03
C ARG A 77 -16.66 -2.92 -3.43
N TYR A 78 -16.19 -3.69 -4.40
CA TYR A 78 -16.10 -3.25 -5.80
C TYR A 78 -17.49 -2.98 -6.41
N ILE A 79 -18.45 -3.88 -6.18
CA ILE A 79 -19.81 -3.78 -6.72
C ILE A 79 -20.54 -2.55 -6.17
N THR A 80 -20.39 -2.27 -4.87
CA THR A 80 -21.05 -1.14 -4.21
C THR A 80 -20.25 0.16 -4.27
N ASN A 81 -19.04 0.14 -4.84
CA ASN A 81 -18.18 1.30 -4.87
C ASN A 81 -18.79 2.42 -5.72
N ARG A 82 -18.85 3.63 -5.16
CA ARG A 82 -19.31 4.84 -5.85
C ARG A 82 -18.18 5.85 -6.07
N ASP A 83 -17.03 5.63 -5.46
CA ASP A 83 -15.95 6.61 -5.37
C ASP A 83 -14.77 6.26 -6.29
N ASP A 84 -14.96 5.34 -7.24
CA ASP A 84 -13.91 4.86 -8.14
C ASP A 84 -13.91 5.53 -9.51
N GLY A 85 -14.51 6.72 -9.63
CA GLY A 85 -14.63 7.48 -10.89
C GLY A 85 -15.58 6.88 -11.93
N ASN A 86 -16.00 5.64 -11.76
CA ASN A 86 -16.97 4.94 -12.60
C ASN A 86 -18.41 5.10 -12.06
N GLN A 87 -18.77 6.34 -11.67
CA GLN A 87 -20.09 6.66 -11.09
C GLN A 87 -21.26 6.37 -12.03
N GLY A 88 -21.03 6.35 -13.35
CA GLY A 88 -22.03 5.97 -14.35
C GLY A 88 -22.25 4.46 -14.51
N VAL A 89 -21.38 3.62 -13.94
CA VAL A 89 -21.48 2.16 -14.06
C VAL A 89 -22.36 1.63 -12.93
N LEU A 90 -23.54 1.14 -13.29
CA LEU A 90 -24.50 0.58 -12.32
C LEU A 90 -23.89 -0.61 -11.55
N PRO A 91 -24.17 -0.75 -10.24
CA PRO A 91 -23.71 -1.90 -9.44
C PRO A 91 -24.03 -3.26 -10.07
N LEU A 92 -25.20 -3.39 -10.69
CA LEU A 92 -25.61 -4.59 -11.44
C LEU A 92 -24.65 -4.96 -12.58
N VAL A 93 -24.06 -3.98 -13.26
CA VAL A 93 -23.08 -4.22 -14.33
C VAL A 93 -21.78 -4.76 -13.73
N ARG A 94 -21.35 -4.22 -12.59
CA ARG A 94 -20.17 -4.70 -11.85
C ARG A 94 -20.37 -6.11 -11.33
N LEU A 95 -21.54 -6.40 -10.75
CA LEU A 95 -21.93 -7.73 -10.30
C LEU A 95 -21.84 -8.74 -11.46
N ARG A 96 -22.44 -8.43 -12.61
CA ARG A 96 -22.34 -9.29 -13.80
C ARG A 96 -20.90 -9.48 -14.25
N LYS A 97 -20.05 -8.44 -14.21
CA LYS A 97 -18.63 -8.57 -14.56
C LYS A 97 -17.90 -9.53 -13.61
N VAL A 98 -18.14 -9.42 -12.31
CA VAL A 98 -17.58 -10.32 -11.28
C VAL A 98 -18.08 -11.76 -11.49
N LEU A 99 -19.37 -11.95 -11.79
CA LEU A 99 -19.93 -13.28 -12.01
C LEU A 99 -19.41 -13.91 -13.31
N SER A 100 -19.27 -13.13 -14.38
CA SER A 100 -18.80 -13.57 -15.70
C SER A 100 -17.30 -13.79 -15.82
N SER A 101 -16.48 -13.37 -14.83
CA SER A 101 -15.04 -13.65 -14.86
C SER A 101 -14.79 -15.17 -14.87
N SER A 102 -13.75 -15.62 -15.55
CA SER A 102 -13.42 -17.06 -15.58
C SER A 102 -13.20 -17.56 -14.15
N GLY A 103 -14.00 -18.56 -13.76
CA GLY A 103 -13.80 -19.26 -12.50
C GLY A 103 -12.53 -20.12 -12.60
N SER A 104 -11.77 -20.15 -11.52
CA SER A 104 -10.61 -21.02 -11.38
C SER A 104 -10.87 -22.08 -10.33
N ALA A 105 -10.11 -23.19 -10.35
CA ALA A 105 -10.34 -24.30 -9.43
C ALA A 105 -9.78 -24.05 -8.01
N ASP A 106 -8.93 -23.04 -7.83
CA ASP A 106 -8.33 -22.69 -6.55
C ASP A 106 -8.72 -21.27 -6.09
N SER A 107 -8.76 -21.10 -4.77
CA SER A 107 -9.20 -19.85 -4.14
C SER A 107 -8.28 -18.66 -4.44
N GLN A 108 -6.97 -18.88 -4.66
CA GLN A 108 -6.00 -17.81 -4.89
C GLN A 108 -6.14 -17.24 -6.29
N SER A 109 -6.23 -18.09 -7.30
CA SER A 109 -6.47 -17.68 -8.68
C SER A 109 -7.85 -17.04 -8.85
N SER A 110 -8.86 -17.45 -8.06
CA SER A 110 -10.18 -16.79 -8.07
C SER A 110 -10.08 -15.36 -7.53
N LEU A 111 -9.28 -15.16 -6.48
CA LEU A 111 -8.99 -13.85 -5.91
C LEU A 111 -8.16 -12.96 -6.85
N TYR A 112 -7.16 -13.54 -7.54
CA TYR A 112 -6.36 -12.81 -8.52
C TYR A 112 -7.19 -12.41 -9.74
N SER A 113 -8.09 -13.29 -10.20
CA SER A 113 -9.08 -12.99 -11.24
C SER A 113 -9.99 -11.81 -10.82
N LEU A 114 -10.38 -11.75 -9.55
CA LEU A 114 -11.13 -10.62 -9.01
C LEU A 114 -10.30 -9.32 -9.02
N TYR A 115 -9.03 -9.35 -8.62
CA TYR A 115 -8.15 -8.18 -8.70
C TYR A 115 -7.96 -7.68 -10.13
N SER A 116 -7.71 -8.58 -11.08
CA SER A 116 -7.66 -8.24 -12.50
C SER A 116 -8.96 -7.63 -12.98
N THR A 117 -10.11 -8.18 -12.58
CA THR A 117 -11.43 -7.63 -12.93
C THR A 117 -11.61 -6.18 -12.50
N VAL A 118 -11.16 -5.85 -11.28
CA VAL A 118 -11.18 -4.49 -10.75
C VAL A 118 -10.22 -3.59 -11.53
N LEU A 119 -8.97 -3.99 -11.74
CA LEU A 119 -7.97 -3.18 -12.44
C LEU A 119 -8.33 -2.96 -13.91
N ASP A 120 -8.85 -3.97 -14.60
CA ASP A 120 -9.33 -3.86 -15.98
C ASP A 120 -10.53 -2.92 -16.10
N ALA A 121 -11.34 -2.78 -15.05
CA ALA A 121 -12.44 -1.83 -15.04
C ALA A 121 -11.95 -0.38 -14.96
N GLN A 122 -10.78 -0.14 -14.36
CA GLN A 122 -10.24 1.20 -14.16
C GLN A 122 -9.24 1.61 -15.25
N PHE A 123 -8.46 0.65 -15.76
CA PHE A 123 -7.35 0.92 -16.67
C PHE A 123 -7.55 0.34 -18.07
N GLY A 124 -8.73 -0.20 -18.36
CA GLY A 124 -9.03 -0.82 -19.65
C GLY A 124 -8.40 -2.21 -19.79
N THR A 125 -8.84 -2.95 -20.80
CA THR A 125 -8.38 -4.32 -21.09
C THR A 125 -7.32 -4.39 -22.20
N SER A 126 -7.09 -3.30 -22.94
CA SER A 126 -6.20 -3.29 -24.09
C SER A 126 -4.73 -3.43 -23.68
N ALA A 127 -3.92 -4.03 -24.56
CA ALA A 127 -2.47 -4.09 -24.42
C ALA A 127 -1.79 -2.74 -24.73
N THR A 128 -2.53 -1.79 -25.32
CA THR A 128 -2.03 -0.46 -25.70
C THR A 128 -2.23 0.60 -24.62
N GLU A 129 -2.83 0.24 -23.48
CA GLU A 129 -3.08 1.16 -22.38
C GLU A 129 -1.75 1.61 -21.76
N ASP A 130 -1.61 2.91 -21.51
CA ASP A 130 -0.45 3.43 -20.79
C ASP A 130 -0.62 3.16 -19.30
N LEU A 131 0.04 2.09 -18.85
CA LEU A 131 0.06 1.66 -17.45
C LEU A 131 1.32 2.13 -16.71
N GLU A 132 2.16 2.99 -17.28
CA GLU A 132 3.42 3.39 -16.63
C GLU A 132 3.17 4.05 -15.26
N LEU A 133 2.33 5.08 -15.22
CA LEU A 133 2.04 5.80 -13.97
C LEU A 133 1.27 4.94 -12.95
N PRO A 134 0.20 4.21 -13.32
CA PRO A 134 -0.45 3.27 -12.40
C PRO A 134 0.50 2.23 -11.82
N LYS A 135 1.33 1.59 -12.65
CA LYS A 135 2.29 0.57 -12.18
C LYS A 135 3.38 1.17 -11.31
N LEU A 136 3.80 2.42 -11.56
CA LEU A 136 4.72 3.12 -10.69
C LEU A 136 4.12 3.36 -9.30
N LEU A 137 2.89 3.88 -9.22
CA LEU A 137 2.21 4.14 -7.94
C LEU A 137 1.95 2.85 -7.16
N LEU A 138 1.48 1.81 -7.84
CA LEU A 138 1.29 0.47 -7.26
C LEU A 138 2.62 -0.16 -6.84
N GLY A 139 3.69 0.04 -7.62
CA GLY A 139 5.03 -0.37 -7.28
C GLY A 139 5.48 0.23 -5.96
N VAL A 140 5.27 1.54 -5.74
CA VAL A 140 5.64 2.17 -4.47
C VAL A 140 4.86 1.57 -3.31
N LEU A 141 3.57 1.26 -3.48
CA LEU A 141 2.80 0.59 -2.42
C LEU A 141 3.36 -0.80 -2.05
N VAL A 142 3.93 -1.52 -3.02
CA VAL A 142 4.57 -2.82 -2.80
C VAL A 142 5.89 -2.68 -2.05
N VAL A 143 6.74 -1.73 -2.45
CA VAL A 143 8.14 -1.68 -1.96
C VAL A 143 8.39 -0.70 -0.82
N ALA A 144 7.42 0.15 -0.47
CA ALA A 144 7.58 1.13 0.58
C ALA A 144 7.88 0.44 1.92
N THR A 145 8.94 0.88 2.59
CA THR A 145 9.37 0.33 3.90
C THR A 145 8.37 0.65 5.01
N LYS A 146 7.62 1.74 4.82
CA LYS A 146 6.51 2.18 5.64
C LYS A 146 5.41 2.70 4.73
N PRO A 147 4.14 2.45 5.07
CA PRO A 147 2.99 2.99 4.37
C PRO A 147 3.08 4.51 4.18
N LEU A 148 2.75 5.00 2.98
CA LEU A 148 2.95 6.39 2.57
C LEU A 148 1.64 7.10 2.30
N LYS A 149 1.59 8.40 2.65
CA LYS A 149 0.57 9.32 2.13
C LYS A 149 0.91 9.68 0.68
N LEU A 150 -0.11 9.93 -0.14
CA LEU A 150 0.10 10.32 -1.55
C LEU A 150 1.07 11.51 -1.71
N PRO A 151 0.97 12.61 -0.94
CA PRO A 151 1.93 13.72 -1.08
C PRO A 151 3.38 13.32 -0.82
N VAL A 152 3.63 12.36 0.08
CA VAL A 152 4.99 11.86 0.37
C VAL A 152 5.50 11.00 -0.78
N MET A 153 4.65 10.11 -1.30
CA MET A 153 4.97 9.30 -2.48
C MET A 153 5.35 10.18 -3.68
N LEU A 154 4.59 11.25 -3.94
CA LEU A 154 4.87 12.18 -5.05
C LEU A 154 6.16 12.97 -4.84
N GLN A 155 6.48 13.38 -3.60
CA GLN A 155 7.76 14.04 -3.29
C GLN A 155 8.96 13.12 -3.54
N LEU A 156 8.85 11.83 -3.17
CA LEU A 156 9.91 10.84 -3.43
C LEU A 156 10.07 10.54 -4.92
N LEU A 157 9.01 10.69 -5.71
CA LEU A 157 9.05 10.42 -7.15
C LEU A 157 9.18 11.70 -8.01
N ASP A 158 9.37 12.87 -7.41
CA ASP A 158 9.25 14.18 -8.07
C ASP A 158 10.10 14.30 -9.34
N SER A 159 11.38 13.87 -9.26
CA SER A 159 12.28 13.92 -10.41
C SER A 159 11.85 13.01 -11.55
N HIS A 160 11.32 11.82 -11.25
CA HIS A 160 10.80 10.90 -12.25
C HIS A 160 9.46 11.37 -12.83
N LEU A 161 8.60 11.98 -12.00
CA LEU A 161 7.25 12.38 -12.41
C LEU A 161 7.22 13.66 -13.23
N SER A 162 8.29 14.45 -13.23
CA SER A 162 8.43 15.68 -14.03
C SER A 162 8.13 15.49 -15.53
N LYS A 163 8.34 14.28 -16.08
CA LYS A 163 8.02 13.95 -17.48
C LYS A 163 6.52 13.94 -17.79
N TYR A 164 5.66 13.80 -16.79
CA TYR A 164 4.20 13.75 -16.95
C TYR A 164 3.51 15.12 -16.85
N GLY A 165 4.27 16.20 -16.61
CA GLY A 165 3.75 17.56 -16.57
C GLY A 165 3.96 18.26 -15.23
N GLU A 166 3.17 19.31 -14.99
CA GLU A 166 3.27 20.09 -13.76
C GLU A 166 2.86 19.29 -12.51
N LYS A 167 3.48 19.60 -11.37
CA LYS A 167 3.26 18.89 -10.09
C LYS A 167 1.78 18.79 -9.69
N THR A 168 1.00 19.84 -9.94
CA THR A 168 -0.43 19.88 -9.63
C THR A 168 -1.23 18.90 -10.48
N GLU A 169 -0.91 18.78 -11.77
CA GLU A 169 -1.59 17.87 -12.69
C GLU A 169 -1.22 16.42 -12.39
N VAL A 170 0.06 16.15 -12.11
CA VAL A 170 0.52 14.84 -11.64
C VAL A 170 -0.19 14.45 -10.34
N LYS A 171 -0.30 15.36 -9.36
CA LYS A 171 -1.02 15.09 -8.10
C LYS A 171 -2.47 14.70 -8.36
N LYS A 172 -3.18 15.43 -9.23
CA LYS A 172 -4.57 15.12 -9.61
C LYS A 172 -4.67 13.76 -10.28
N ALA A 173 -3.80 13.49 -11.27
CA ALA A 173 -3.79 12.21 -11.98
C ALA A 173 -3.54 11.03 -11.03
N ALA A 174 -2.55 11.14 -10.14
CA ALA A 174 -2.25 10.10 -9.17
C ALA A 174 -3.40 9.89 -8.16
N ALA A 175 -4.05 10.97 -7.71
CA ALA A 175 -5.22 10.89 -6.83
C ALA A 175 -6.41 10.21 -7.53
N ILE A 176 -6.64 10.50 -8.82
CA ILE A 176 -7.67 9.83 -9.63
C ILE A 176 -7.36 8.33 -9.75
N ILE A 177 -6.14 7.98 -10.16
CA ILE A 177 -5.70 6.59 -10.34
C ILE A 177 -5.88 5.78 -9.06
N LEU A 178 -5.40 6.28 -7.92
CA LEU A 178 -5.52 5.56 -6.65
C LEU A 178 -6.95 5.61 -6.10
N GLY A 179 -7.67 6.72 -6.28
CA GLY A 179 -9.08 6.87 -5.93
C GLY A 179 -9.95 5.80 -6.57
N HIS A 180 -9.67 5.47 -7.84
CA HIS A 180 -10.31 4.40 -8.60
C HIS A 180 -10.08 2.99 -8.01
N LEU A 181 -9.09 2.85 -7.14
CA LEU A 181 -8.75 1.61 -6.47
C LEU A 181 -9.21 1.56 -5.01
N SER A 182 -10.18 2.38 -4.59
CA SER A 182 -10.73 2.40 -3.22
C SER A 182 -11.36 1.07 -2.75
N SER A 183 -11.65 0.15 -3.67
CA SER A 183 -12.05 -1.23 -3.35
C SER A 183 -10.88 -2.17 -3.01
N LEU A 184 -9.65 -1.76 -3.30
CA LEU A 184 -8.40 -2.51 -3.08
C LEU A 184 -7.44 -1.79 -2.10
N ILE A 185 -7.54 -0.47 -1.99
CA ILE A 185 -6.63 0.39 -1.25
C ILE A 185 -7.45 1.35 -0.36
N THR A 186 -7.05 1.52 0.90
CA THR A 186 -7.61 2.52 1.82
C THR A 186 -6.79 3.80 1.83
N GLY A 187 -7.36 4.91 2.28
CA GLY A 187 -6.67 6.22 2.30
C GLY A 187 -6.54 6.87 0.93
N THR A 188 -7.30 6.40 -0.07
CA THR A 188 -7.26 6.93 -1.44
C THR A 188 -8.09 8.21 -1.61
N GLN A 189 -9.03 8.48 -0.70
CA GLN A 189 -9.97 9.61 -0.76
C GLN A 189 -9.77 10.62 0.36
N THR A 190 -9.09 10.23 1.42
CA THR A 190 -8.65 11.10 2.52
C THR A 190 -7.15 11.31 2.32
N GLU A 191 -6.56 12.47 2.64
CA GLU A 191 -5.09 12.64 2.59
C GLU A 191 -4.35 11.81 3.68
N ASP A 192 -4.89 10.64 3.99
CA ASP A 192 -4.37 9.62 4.87
C ASP A 192 -3.34 8.75 4.16
N THR A 193 -2.83 7.82 4.94
CA THR A 193 -1.83 6.86 4.48
C THR A 193 -2.47 5.81 3.60
N LEU A 194 -1.83 5.53 2.47
CA LEU A 194 -2.29 4.54 1.51
C LEU A 194 -1.90 3.14 2.00
N PHE A 195 -2.87 2.24 2.02
CA PHE A 195 -2.66 0.85 2.41
C PHE A 195 -3.47 -0.10 1.52
N PRO A 196 -2.89 -1.23 1.07
CA PRO A 196 -3.70 -2.30 0.53
C PRO A 196 -4.62 -2.84 1.64
N ILE A 197 -5.87 -3.15 1.31
CA ILE A 197 -6.81 -3.73 2.28
C ILE A 197 -6.34 -5.11 2.73
N HIS A 198 -5.67 -5.84 1.83
CA HIS A 198 -5.16 -7.16 2.12
C HIS A 198 -3.79 -7.39 1.47
N ALA A 199 -2.90 -8.07 2.19
CA ALA A 199 -1.53 -8.35 1.75
C ALA A 199 -1.46 -9.13 0.42
N SER A 200 -2.41 -10.02 0.16
CA SER A 200 -2.47 -10.78 -1.10
C SER A 200 -2.62 -9.92 -2.35
N PHE A 201 -3.07 -8.65 -2.22
CA PHE A 201 -3.06 -7.73 -3.34
C PHE A 201 -1.64 -7.32 -3.72
N LEU A 202 -0.74 -7.17 -2.73
CA LEU A 202 0.68 -6.95 -2.98
C LEU A 202 1.34 -8.20 -3.57
N ASP A 203 0.94 -9.39 -3.12
CA ASP A 203 1.43 -10.66 -3.69
C ASP A 203 1.03 -10.77 -5.17
N PHE A 204 -0.23 -10.43 -5.50
CA PHE A 204 -0.73 -10.38 -6.87
C PHE A 204 0.04 -9.39 -7.76
N LEU A 205 0.43 -8.22 -7.24
CA LEU A 205 1.19 -7.23 -7.99
C LEU A 205 2.64 -7.66 -8.26
N GLN A 206 3.14 -8.70 -7.59
CA GLN A 206 4.49 -9.24 -7.78
C GLN A 206 4.51 -10.53 -8.59
N ASP A 207 3.34 -11.13 -8.85
CA ASP A 207 3.21 -12.39 -9.57
C ASP A 207 3.11 -12.17 -11.09
N SER A 208 4.27 -12.16 -11.76
CA SER A 208 4.33 -12.02 -13.22
C SER A 208 3.77 -13.21 -13.98
N ALA A 209 3.71 -14.40 -13.37
CA ALA A 209 3.20 -15.61 -14.02
C ALA A 209 1.68 -15.57 -14.16
N ASN A 210 0.99 -15.13 -13.11
CA ASN A 210 -0.47 -15.05 -13.10
C ASN A 210 -1.02 -13.65 -13.46
N ASN A 211 -0.18 -12.61 -13.42
CA ASN A 211 -0.58 -11.22 -13.66
C ASN A 211 0.50 -10.42 -14.45
N PRO A 212 0.83 -10.81 -15.69
CA PRO A 212 1.87 -10.12 -16.46
C PRO A 212 1.54 -8.64 -16.75
N LYS A 213 0.25 -8.30 -16.86
CA LYS A 213 -0.21 -6.94 -17.20
C LYS A 213 0.08 -5.95 -16.07
N TYR A 214 -0.36 -6.26 -14.85
CA TYR A 214 -0.24 -5.35 -13.70
C TYR A 214 0.96 -5.64 -12.80
N CYS A 215 1.74 -6.70 -13.08
CA CYS A 215 2.96 -6.98 -12.32
C CYS A 215 3.91 -5.78 -12.33
N VAL A 216 4.32 -5.33 -11.14
CA VAL A 216 5.20 -4.18 -10.95
C VAL A 216 6.66 -4.60 -11.04
N ASP A 217 7.51 -3.70 -11.49
CA ASP A 217 8.96 -3.89 -11.44
C ASP A 217 9.47 -3.36 -10.09
N THR A 218 9.60 -4.27 -9.12
CA THR A 218 10.02 -3.92 -7.75
C THR A 218 11.44 -3.39 -7.73
N LEU A 219 12.37 -3.99 -8.50
CA LEU A 219 13.78 -3.57 -8.55
C LEU A 219 13.91 -2.14 -9.06
N LYS A 220 13.25 -1.81 -10.17
CA LYS A 220 13.21 -0.45 -10.70
C LYS A 220 12.53 0.53 -9.75
N THR A 221 11.47 0.10 -9.06
CA THR A 221 10.80 0.96 -8.08
C THR A 221 11.69 1.26 -6.88
N HIS A 222 12.41 0.26 -6.34
CA HIS A 222 13.43 0.46 -5.31
C HIS A 222 14.50 1.45 -5.76
N GLN A 223 14.99 1.32 -7.00
CA GLN A 223 15.96 2.27 -7.57
C GLN A 223 15.42 3.71 -7.62
N LEU A 224 14.17 3.89 -8.07
CA LEU A 224 13.53 5.20 -8.12
C LEU A 224 13.34 5.80 -6.72
N LEU A 225 12.91 5.00 -5.74
CA LEU A 225 12.75 5.47 -4.36
C LEU A 225 14.10 5.78 -3.69
N ALA A 226 15.14 4.99 -3.94
CA ALA A 226 16.48 5.30 -3.44
C ALA A 226 16.94 6.69 -3.94
N LYS A 227 16.78 6.95 -5.25
CA LYS A 227 17.10 8.24 -5.86
C LYS A 227 16.25 9.35 -5.24
N GLY A 228 14.95 9.11 -5.13
CA GLY A 228 13.99 10.01 -4.50
C GLY A 228 14.35 10.40 -3.08
N CYS A 229 14.86 9.45 -2.29
CA CYS A 229 15.31 9.72 -0.93
C CYS A 229 16.48 10.71 -0.93
N PHE A 230 17.47 10.54 -1.82
CA PHE A 230 18.55 11.50 -1.96
C PHE A 230 18.07 12.87 -2.47
N ASP A 231 17.18 12.90 -3.45
CA ASP A 231 16.58 14.14 -3.96
C ASP A 231 15.88 14.93 -2.83
N VAL A 232 15.09 14.24 -1.99
CA VAL A 232 14.45 14.85 -0.81
C VAL A 232 15.47 15.35 0.21
N MET A 233 16.48 14.55 0.53
CA MET A 233 17.51 14.89 1.52
C MET A 233 18.38 16.08 1.07
N GLN A 234 18.65 16.23 -0.23
CA GLN A 234 19.61 17.22 -0.75
C GLN A 234 18.93 18.45 -1.37
N HIS A 235 17.75 18.28 -1.96
CA HIS A 235 17.09 19.30 -2.78
C HIS A 235 15.66 19.61 -2.36
N GLY A 236 15.11 18.87 -1.38
CA GLY A 236 13.78 19.12 -0.84
C GLY A 236 13.61 20.50 -0.17
N GLU A 237 12.35 20.89 0.01
CA GLU A 237 11.99 22.14 0.72
C GLU A 237 12.47 22.09 2.18
N LYS A 238 12.15 20.98 2.87
CA LYS A 238 12.67 20.63 4.20
C LYS A 238 13.78 19.59 4.05
N ARG A 239 14.87 19.97 3.38
CA ARG A 239 16.07 19.14 3.20
C ARG A 239 16.95 19.08 4.45
N LEU A 240 17.93 18.19 4.44
CA LEU A 240 18.95 18.10 5.48
C LEU A 240 19.68 19.43 5.64
N THR A 241 19.70 19.92 6.88
CA THR A 241 20.38 21.16 7.27
C THR A 241 20.88 21.02 8.70
N PHE A 242 21.93 21.76 9.05
CA PHE A 242 22.45 21.80 10.40
C PHE A 242 21.40 22.29 11.39
N ASN A 243 21.27 21.60 12.53
CA ASN A 243 20.37 21.98 13.61
C ASN A 243 18.92 22.17 13.10
N ILE A 244 18.39 21.16 12.42
CA ILE A 244 17.11 21.25 11.69
C ILE A 244 15.95 21.59 12.63
N CYS A 245 16.01 21.13 13.89
CA CYS A 245 15.02 21.45 14.93
C CYS A 245 15.32 22.72 15.72
N LYS A 246 16.36 23.48 15.34
CA LYS A 246 16.76 24.76 15.95
C LYS A 246 16.90 24.69 17.47
N LEU A 247 17.50 23.60 17.94
CA LEU A 247 17.73 23.37 19.35
C LEU A 247 18.69 24.42 19.89
N SER A 248 18.34 24.96 21.05
CA SER A 248 19.10 26.03 21.71
C SER A 248 20.29 25.49 22.49
N ASN A 249 20.26 24.20 22.85
CA ASN A 249 21.26 23.56 23.71
C ASN A 249 21.51 22.12 23.25
N SER A 250 22.75 21.83 22.83
CA SER A 250 23.20 20.49 22.43
C SER A 250 23.80 19.67 23.58
N PHE A 251 23.91 20.24 24.78
CA PHE A 251 24.42 19.56 25.99
C PHE A 251 23.32 18.81 26.76
N LEU A 252 22.06 19.00 26.38
CA LEU A 252 20.94 18.24 26.94
C LEU A 252 20.65 17.02 26.07
N PRO A 253 20.35 15.86 26.66
CA PRO A 253 19.84 14.74 25.90
C PRO A 253 18.48 15.12 25.30
N ASN A 254 18.16 14.56 24.13
CA ASN A 254 16.89 14.82 23.42
C ASN A 254 15.66 14.62 24.32
N SER A 255 15.68 13.63 25.21
CA SER A 255 14.60 13.34 26.17
C SER A 255 14.36 14.45 27.21
N SER A 256 15.33 15.34 27.42
CA SER A 256 15.25 16.45 28.36
C SER A 256 14.83 17.77 27.71
N ILE A 257 14.42 17.76 26.43
CA ILE A 257 13.97 18.95 25.69
C ILE A 257 12.44 18.85 25.49
N PRO A 258 11.62 19.50 26.34
CA PRO A 258 10.16 19.35 26.30
C PRO A 258 9.52 19.78 24.97
N GLU A 259 10.06 20.80 24.30
CA GLU A 259 9.57 21.33 23.03
C GLU A 259 9.99 20.50 21.80
N LEU A 260 10.86 19.50 21.99
CA LEU A 260 11.46 18.76 20.89
C LEU A 260 10.43 18.04 20.00
N PRO A 261 9.40 17.34 20.52
CA PRO A 261 8.40 16.69 19.67
C PRO A 261 7.73 17.66 18.70
N ALA A 262 7.36 18.85 19.17
CA ALA A 262 6.75 19.88 18.33
C ALA A 262 7.73 20.44 17.28
N GLN A 263 9.01 20.57 17.62
CA GLN A 263 10.04 20.97 16.65
C GLN A 263 10.29 19.90 15.59
N ILE A 264 10.27 18.61 15.96
CA ILE A 264 10.40 17.51 15.01
C ILE A 264 9.25 17.55 14.00
N GLU A 265 8.01 17.59 14.47
CA GLU A 265 6.83 17.65 13.59
C GLU A 265 6.85 18.88 12.67
N LYS A 266 7.31 20.02 13.19
CA LYS A 266 7.40 21.26 12.42
C LYS A 266 8.50 21.23 11.37
N ASN A 267 9.69 20.75 11.70
CA ASN A 267 10.88 20.93 10.86
C ASN A 267 11.24 19.69 10.03
N ILE A 268 10.88 18.48 10.48
CA ILE A 268 11.16 17.23 9.78
C ILE A 268 9.87 16.75 9.11
N GLY A 269 9.74 17.06 7.82
CA GLY A 269 8.59 16.62 7.03
C GLY A 269 8.58 15.10 6.84
N SER A 270 7.40 14.50 6.65
CA SER A 270 7.24 13.05 6.51
C SER A 270 8.07 12.43 5.37
N ALA A 271 8.25 13.16 4.26
CA ALA A 271 9.11 12.71 3.16
C ALA A 271 10.59 12.67 3.56
N LEU A 272 11.08 13.68 4.28
CA LEU A 272 12.46 13.69 4.77
C LEU A 272 12.68 12.56 5.79
N ALA A 273 11.77 12.40 6.76
CA ALA A 273 11.86 11.31 7.74
C ALA A 273 11.90 9.94 7.04
N TYR A 274 10.99 9.70 6.09
CA TYR A 274 10.99 8.47 5.30
C TYR A 274 12.29 8.28 4.55
N ALA A 275 12.77 9.32 3.87
CA ALA A 275 14.00 9.28 3.08
C ALA A 275 15.21 8.91 3.94
N CYS A 276 15.36 9.56 5.11
CA CYS A 276 16.45 9.28 6.03
C CYS A 276 16.40 7.84 6.58
N HIS A 277 15.22 7.29 6.85
CA HIS A 277 15.04 5.92 7.35
C HIS A 277 15.21 4.82 6.30
N SER A 278 14.89 5.11 5.03
CA SER A 278 14.59 4.05 4.06
C SER A 278 15.55 3.97 2.88
N TRP A 279 16.39 4.99 2.66
CA TRP A 279 17.26 5.04 1.47
C TRP A 279 18.18 3.83 1.37
N THR A 280 18.75 3.36 2.48
CA THR A 280 19.64 2.18 2.53
C THR A 280 18.89 0.90 2.16
N SER A 281 17.67 0.74 2.65
CA SER A 281 16.83 -0.43 2.37
C SER A 281 16.44 -0.48 0.90
N HIS A 282 16.13 0.67 0.29
CA HIS A 282 15.88 0.73 -1.14
C HIS A 282 17.14 0.47 -1.98
N LEU A 283 18.27 1.05 -1.58
CA LEU A 283 19.54 0.87 -2.27
C LEU A 283 20.02 -0.59 -2.24
N ALA A 284 19.80 -1.30 -1.13
CA ALA A 284 20.20 -2.70 -0.97
C ALA A 284 19.51 -3.67 -1.96
N VAL A 285 18.32 -3.30 -2.46
CA VAL A 285 17.50 -4.13 -3.36
C VAL A 285 17.49 -3.60 -4.79
N ALA A 286 17.88 -2.35 -5.02
CA ALA A 286 17.89 -1.74 -6.34
C ALA A 286 18.70 -2.57 -7.35
N SER A 287 18.21 -2.70 -8.57
CA SER A 287 18.85 -3.51 -9.63
C SER A 287 20.24 -3.01 -10.01
N ASP A 288 20.46 -1.69 -9.95
CA ASP A 288 21.71 -1.06 -10.34
C ASP A 288 21.91 0.29 -9.64
N VAL A 289 23.16 0.62 -9.34
CA VAL A 289 23.57 1.88 -8.72
C VAL A 289 24.15 2.77 -9.82
N SER A 290 23.34 3.69 -10.34
CA SER A 290 23.78 4.59 -11.41
C SER A 290 24.90 5.53 -10.95
N PRO A 291 25.71 6.10 -11.87
CA PRO A 291 26.73 7.08 -11.53
C PRO A 291 26.18 8.29 -10.73
N GLU A 292 24.96 8.72 -11.03
CA GLU A 292 24.28 9.78 -10.29
C GLU A 292 23.96 9.35 -8.85
N MET A 293 23.54 8.10 -8.66
CA MET A 293 23.29 7.53 -7.33
C MET A 293 24.59 7.42 -6.53
N LEU A 294 25.68 6.94 -7.15
CA LEU A 294 27.00 6.89 -6.52
C LEU A 294 27.46 8.28 -6.07
N LYS A 295 27.29 9.28 -6.93
CA LYS A 295 27.60 10.68 -6.59
C LYS A 295 26.73 11.19 -5.44
N ALA A 296 25.45 10.83 -5.40
CA ALA A 296 24.56 11.21 -4.31
C ALA A 296 24.96 10.57 -2.97
N ILE A 297 25.36 9.29 -3.00
CA ILE A 297 25.92 8.58 -1.84
C ILE A 297 27.21 9.24 -1.36
N GLU A 298 28.16 9.49 -2.27
CA GLU A 298 29.41 10.17 -1.96
C GLU A 298 29.16 11.57 -1.36
N THR A 299 28.23 12.32 -1.93
CA THR A 299 27.85 13.64 -1.42
C THR A 299 27.26 13.54 -0.02
N LEU A 300 26.39 12.54 0.25
CA LEU A 300 25.84 12.34 1.59
C LEU A 300 26.95 12.00 2.59
N LEU A 301 27.82 11.04 2.27
CA LEU A 301 28.80 10.47 3.19
C LEU A 301 30.06 11.32 3.40
N SER A 302 30.51 12.02 2.36
CA SER A 302 31.78 12.76 2.36
C SER A 302 31.62 14.25 2.69
N THR A 303 30.42 14.71 3.00
CA THR A 303 30.14 16.10 3.38
C THR A 303 29.44 16.21 4.73
N ASN A 304 29.21 17.43 5.20
CA ASN A 304 28.43 17.68 6.42
C ASN A 304 27.00 17.12 6.36
N GLN A 305 26.50 16.76 5.17
CA GLN A 305 25.21 16.09 4.99
C GLN A 305 25.11 14.80 5.82
N PHE A 306 26.22 14.07 6.00
CA PHE A 306 26.25 12.88 6.85
C PHE A 306 25.84 13.19 8.29
N LEU A 307 26.38 14.27 8.86
CA LEU A 307 26.07 14.70 10.22
C LEU A 307 24.62 15.17 10.34
N TYR A 308 24.10 15.86 9.32
CA TYR A 308 22.71 16.30 9.29
C TYR A 308 21.74 15.12 9.18
N TRP A 309 22.11 14.09 8.42
CA TRP A 309 21.36 12.85 8.37
C TRP A 309 21.34 12.15 9.73
N LEU A 310 22.51 11.99 10.39
CA LEU A 310 22.58 11.42 11.74
C LEU A 310 21.76 12.20 12.76
N GLU A 311 21.73 13.53 12.64
CA GLU A 311 20.87 14.39 13.47
C GLU A 311 19.39 13.99 13.31
N VAL A 312 18.89 13.90 12.07
CA VAL A 312 17.51 13.46 11.80
C VAL A 312 17.24 12.05 12.32
N MET A 313 18.16 11.10 12.12
CA MET A 313 18.03 9.72 12.61
C MET A 313 17.92 9.68 14.15
N SER A 314 18.75 10.45 14.85
CA SER A 314 18.73 10.57 16.31
C SER A 314 17.43 11.20 16.81
N LEU A 315 16.98 12.28 16.18
CA LEU A 315 15.76 13.01 16.56
C LEU A 315 14.49 12.18 16.33
N THR A 316 14.47 11.36 15.28
CA THR A 316 13.31 10.54 14.93
C THR A 316 13.31 9.14 15.56
N GLY A 317 14.23 8.88 16.49
CA GLY A 317 14.30 7.62 17.23
C GLY A 317 14.67 6.41 16.37
N ALA A 318 15.35 6.65 15.24
CA ALA A 318 15.79 5.62 14.30
C ALA A 318 17.32 5.60 14.22
N SER A 319 17.99 5.64 15.37
CA SER A 319 19.45 5.46 15.37
C SER A 319 19.78 4.11 14.71
N PRO A 320 20.68 4.08 13.72
CA PRO A 320 21.22 2.82 13.20
C PRO A 320 22.00 2.08 14.29
#